data_AF-A0AA91INS0-F1
#
_entry.id   AF-A0AA91INS0-F1
#
_cell.length_a   1.000
_cell.length_b   1.000
_cell.length_c   1.000
_cell.angle_alpha   90.00
_cell.angle_beta   90.00
_cell.angle_gamma   90.00
#
_symmetry.space_group_name_H-M   'P 1'
#
loop_
_entity.id
_entity.type
_entity.pdbx_description
1 polymer ?
#
loop_
_entity_poly.entity_id
_entity_poly.type
_entity_poly.pdbx_seq_one_letter_code
_entity_poly.pdbx_strand_id
1 'polypeptide(L)'
;MLLALHAPVYAANKGTIRFVGSIVESTCDITPKGKGFHSSCYRDGDYLERAHSVLKSGDKVSLPTNVADVHLKPIDGHPNLGHLVINYH
;
A
#
# COMPACT_ATOMS: atom_id res chain seq x y z
N MET A 1 56.56 -45.47 -15.37
CA MET A 1 55.99 -44.37 -16.17
C MET A 1 54.53 -44.21 -15.76
N LEU A 2 54.23 -43.26 -14.87
CA LEU A 2 52.85 -42.87 -14.52
C LEU A 2 52.71 -41.38 -14.82
N LEU A 3 51.85 -41.03 -15.78
CA LEU A 3 51.51 -39.66 -16.13
C LEU A 3 50.35 -39.20 -15.24
N ALA A 4 50.63 -38.29 -14.30
CA ALA A 4 49.59 -37.63 -13.52
C ALA A 4 48.95 -36.52 -14.36
N LEU A 5 47.70 -36.72 -14.78
CA LEU A 5 46.87 -35.66 -15.36
C LEU A 5 46.46 -34.68 -14.25
N HIS A 6 46.99 -33.46 -14.31
CA HIS A 6 46.52 -32.35 -13.50
C HIS A 6 45.47 -31.58 -14.30
N ALA A 7 44.19 -31.83 -14.01
CA ALA A 7 43.11 -31.02 -14.55
C ALA A 7 43.08 -29.65 -13.84
N PRO A 8 43.06 -28.52 -14.56
CA PRO A 8 42.95 -27.20 -13.92
C PRO A 8 41.53 -27.03 -13.36
N VAL A 9 41.42 -26.82 -12.05
CA VAL A 9 40.16 -26.43 -11.41
C VAL A 9 39.88 -24.98 -11.79
N TYR A 10 38.84 -24.75 -12.60
CA TYR A 10 38.37 -23.41 -12.93
C TYR A 10 37.76 -22.80 -11.67
N ALA A 11 38.44 -21.81 -11.09
CA ALA A 11 37.88 -21.05 -9.97
C ALA A 11 36.64 -20.31 -10.48
N ALA A 12 35.46 -20.77 -10.07
CA ALA A 12 34.22 -20.05 -10.33
C ALA A 12 34.37 -18.64 -9.72
N ASN A 13 34.29 -17.59 -10.55
CA ASN A 13 34.32 -16.21 -10.11
C ASN A 13 33.30 -16.02 -8.99
N LYS A 14 33.78 -15.85 -7.75
CA LYS A 14 32.93 -15.62 -6.58
C LYS A 14 32.59 -14.15 -6.53
N GLY A 15 31.31 -13.85 -6.75
CA GLY A 15 30.74 -12.53 -6.54
C GLY A 15 29.49 -12.64 -5.67
N THR A 16 29.23 -11.63 -4.85
CA THR A 16 28.01 -11.54 -4.03
C THR A 16 27.03 -10.60 -4.73
N ILE A 17 25.85 -11.10 -5.06
CA ILE A 17 24.74 -10.25 -5.52
C ILE A 17 23.94 -9.84 -4.29
N ARG A 18 23.85 -8.53 -4.03
CA ARG A 18 23.03 -7.99 -2.95
C ARG A 18 21.78 -7.36 -3.57
N PHE A 19 20.63 -7.96 -3.30
CA PHE A 19 19.34 -7.37 -3.61
C PHE A 19 18.93 -6.42 -2.48
N VAL A 20 18.55 -5.19 -2.84
CA VAL A 20 18.07 -4.17 -1.91
C VAL A 20 16.74 -3.68 -2.44
N GLY A 21 15.72 -3.72 -1.59
CA GLY A 21 14.40 -3.21 -1.90
C GLY A 21 13.64 -2.94 -0.61
N SER A 22 12.59 -2.14 -0.71
CA SER A 22 11.64 -1.89 0.37
C SER A 22 10.27 -2.44 -0.05
N ILE A 23 9.59 -3.13 0.86
CA ILE A 23 8.16 -3.38 0.70
C ILE A 23 7.47 -2.05 0.99
N VAL A 24 6.85 -1.45 -0.03
CA VAL A 24 5.92 -0.35 0.16
C VAL A 24 4.54 -0.97 0.32
N GLU A 25 3.90 -0.75 1.46
CA GLU A 25 2.52 -1.19 1.63
C GLU A 25 1.63 -0.43 0.64
N SER A 26 0.65 -1.12 0.06
CA SER A 26 -0.25 -0.50 -0.90
C SER A 26 -1.12 0.57 -0.26
N THR A 27 -1.60 1.49 -1.10
CA THR A 27 -2.71 2.37 -0.76
C THR A 27 -3.93 1.54 -0.34
N CYS A 28 -4.79 2.10 0.50
CA CYS A 28 -6.06 1.47 0.82
C CYS A 28 -7.01 1.54 -0.38
N ASP A 29 -7.72 0.45 -0.64
CA ASP A 29 -8.82 0.41 -1.60
C ASP A 29 -10.07 1.02 -0.96
N ILE A 30 -10.68 2.00 -1.65
CA ILE A 30 -11.88 2.69 -1.18
C ILE A 30 -13.03 2.42 -2.16
N THR A 31 -14.08 1.77 -1.66
CA THR A 31 -15.27 1.43 -2.45
C THR A 31 -16.50 2.14 -1.88
N PRO A 32 -17.17 3.02 -2.65
CA PRO A 32 -18.45 3.60 -2.25
C PRO A 32 -19.49 2.51 -2.00
N LYS A 33 -20.22 2.56 -0.87
CA LYS A 33 -21.26 1.56 -0.54
C LYS A 33 -22.46 2.25 0.09
N GLY A 34 -23.55 2.35 -0.67
CA GLY A 34 -24.74 3.08 -0.27
C GLY A 34 -24.44 4.56 -0.04
N LYS A 35 -24.76 5.08 1.15
CA LYS A 35 -24.41 6.46 1.54
C LYS A 35 -23.00 6.56 2.15
N GLY A 36 -22.36 5.46 2.48
CA GLY A 36 -21.03 5.44 3.10
C GLY A 36 -19.97 4.96 2.13
N PHE A 37 -18.85 4.51 2.69
CA PHE A 37 -17.79 3.85 1.94
C PHE A 37 -17.19 2.70 2.74
N HIS A 38 -16.56 1.77 2.04
CA HIS A 38 -15.78 0.70 2.62
C HIS A 38 -14.31 0.93 2.31
N SER A 39 -13.43 0.74 3.28
CA SER A 39 -11.98 0.80 3.13
C SER A 39 -11.37 -0.57 3.37
N SER A 40 -10.49 -1.02 2.47
CA SER A 40 -9.65 -2.20 2.67
C SER A 40 -8.18 -1.77 2.61
N CYS A 41 -7.44 -1.95 3.71
CA CYS A 41 -6.05 -1.53 3.82
C CYS A 41 -5.16 -2.74 4.11
N TYR A 42 -4.15 -3.01 3.30
CA TYR A 42 -3.19 -4.07 3.58
C TYR A 42 -2.13 -3.59 4.59
N ARG A 43 -2.17 -4.07 5.83
CA ARG A 43 -1.28 -3.65 6.91
C ARG A 43 -0.80 -4.85 7.70
N ASP A 44 0.48 -4.88 8.04
CA ASP A 44 1.09 -5.94 8.86
C ASP A 44 0.86 -7.36 8.34
N GLY A 45 0.73 -7.51 7.01
CA GLY A 45 0.51 -8.81 6.37
C GLY A 45 -0.95 -9.20 6.15
N ASP A 46 -1.92 -8.40 6.60
CA ASP A 46 -3.35 -8.70 6.55
C ASP A 46 -4.19 -7.54 5.99
N TYR A 47 -5.42 -7.83 5.56
CA TYR A 47 -6.37 -6.81 5.09
C TYR A 47 -7.27 -6.34 6.23
N LEU A 48 -7.16 -5.05 6.54
CA LEU A 48 -8.02 -4.37 7.50
C LEU A 48 -9.21 -3.72 6.78
N GLU A 49 -10.34 -4.40 6.86
CA GLU A 49 -11.61 -3.96 6.28
C GLU A 49 -12.45 -3.16 7.27
N ARG A 50 -12.97 -2.00 6.84
CA ARG A 50 -13.93 -1.20 7.63
C ARG A 50 -15.01 -0.57 6.76
N ALA A 51 -16.23 -0.62 7.26
CA ALA A 51 -17.33 0.19 6.77
C ALA A 51 -17.38 1.53 7.51
N HIS A 52 -17.54 2.61 6.76
CA HIS A 52 -17.67 3.97 7.25
C HIS A 52 -19.04 4.52 6.87
N SER A 53 -19.67 5.24 7.79
CA SER A 53 -20.94 5.93 7.54
C SER A 53 -20.76 7.08 6.54
N VAL A 54 -21.87 7.66 6.08
CA VAL A 54 -21.81 8.88 5.25
C VAL A 54 -21.04 9.98 5.99
N LEU A 55 -20.10 10.60 5.29
CA LEU A 55 -19.42 11.79 5.78
C LEU A 55 -20.22 13.02 5.36
N LYS A 56 -20.27 14.03 6.24
CA LYS A 56 -20.74 15.38 5.94
C LYS A 56 -19.56 16.28 5.59
N SER A 57 -19.86 17.41 4.97
CA SER A 57 -18.84 18.43 4.69
C SER A 57 -18.15 18.86 6.00
N GLY A 58 -16.83 18.79 6.02
CA GLY A 58 -16.00 19.09 7.19
C GLY A 58 -15.73 17.90 8.12
N ASP A 59 -16.38 16.75 7.90
CA ASP A 59 -16.05 15.53 8.64
C ASP A 59 -14.66 15.01 8.26
N LYS A 60 -13.96 14.48 9.26
CA LYS A 60 -12.67 13.81 9.11
C LYS A 60 -12.74 12.43 9.75
N VAL A 61 -12.26 11.42 9.04
CA VAL A 61 -12.12 10.05 9.53
C VAL A 61 -10.72 9.56 9.26
N SER A 62 -10.08 8.95 10.25
CA SER A 62 -8.80 8.28 10.06
C SER A 62 -9.03 6.82 9.72
N LEU A 63 -8.33 6.31 8.70
CA LEU A 63 -8.35 4.90 8.32
C LEU A 63 -7.65 4.04 9.40
N PRO A 64 -7.88 2.71 9.41
CA PRO A 64 -7.20 1.81 10.33
C PRO A 64 -5.69 2.03 10.37
N THR A 65 -5.06 1.79 11.53
CA THR A 65 -3.62 2.00 11.77
C THR A 65 -3.13 3.43 11.56
N ASN A 66 -4.05 4.41 11.44
CA ASN A 66 -3.73 5.81 11.20
C ASN A 66 -2.86 6.01 9.94
N VAL A 67 -3.13 5.22 8.89
CA VAL A 67 -2.31 5.29 7.67
C VAL A 67 -2.76 6.37 6.69
N ALA A 68 -4.00 6.82 6.82
CA ALA A 68 -4.51 7.91 6.02
C ALA A 68 -5.67 8.61 6.73
N ASP A 69 -5.84 9.87 6.38
CA ASP A 69 -7.00 10.66 6.74
C ASP A 69 -7.92 10.84 5.53
N VAL A 70 -9.21 10.63 5.75
CA VAL A 70 -10.28 10.82 4.76
C VAL A 70 -11.14 12.00 5.18
N HIS A 71 -11.44 12.88 4.22
CA HIS A 71 -12.34 14.01 4.44
C HIS A 71 -13.17 14.29 3.20
N LEU A 72 -14.35 14.88 3.41
CA LEU A 72 -15.25 15.28 2.33
C LEU A 72 -15.09 16.77 2.05
N LYS A 73 -14.63 17.11 0.84
CA LYS A 73 -14.56 18.49 0.35
C LYS A 73 -15.76 18.77 -0.56
N PRO A 74 -16.62 19.74 -0.27
CA PRO A 74 -17.75 20.08 -1.13
C PRO A 74 -17.29 20.58 -2.50
N ILE A 75 -18.12 20.39 -3.52
CA ILE A 75 -17.92 20.96 -4.86
C ILE A 75 -18.64 22.31 -4.93
N ASP A 76 -17.92 23.35 -5.35
CA ASP A 76 -18.47 24.70 -5.45
C ASP A 76 -19.69 24.74 -6.39
N GLY A 77 -20.77 25.38 -5.93
CA GLY A 77 -22.04 25.45 -6.66
C GLY A 77 -22.91 24.18 -6.59
N HIS A 78 -22.42 23.09 -5.97
CA HIS A 78 -23.14 21.82 -5.87
C HIS A 78 -23.20 21.31 -4.42
N PRO A 79 -24.14 21.79 -3.60
CA PRO A 79 -24.17 21.53 -2.14
C PRO A 79 -24.39 20.05 -1.77
N ASN A 80 -24.83 19.22 -2.72
CA ASN A 80 -25.06 17.79 -2.53
C ASN A 80 -23.92 16.91 -3.09
N LEU A 81 -22.86 17.50 -3.63
CA LEU A 81 -21.71 16.79 -4.19
C LEU A 81 -20.43 17.15 -3.44
N GLY A 82 -19.54 16.17 -3.30
CA GLY A 82 -18.26 16.35 -2.65
C GLY A 82 -17.20 15.40 -3.19
N HIS A 83 -15.95 15.85 -3.17
CA HIS A 83 -14.78 15.02 -3.36
C HIS A 83 -14.43 14.31 -2.06
N LEU A 84 -14.37 12.98 -2.09
CA LEU A 84 -13.76 12.20 -1.03
C LEU A 84 -12.24 12.27 -1.21
N VAL A 85 -11.55 12.98 -0.33
CA VAL A 85 -10.10 13.19 -0.40
C VAL A 85 -9.42 12.32 0.65
N ILE A 86 -8.42 11.56 0.21
CA ILE A 86 -7.67 10.61 1.04
C ILE A 86 -6.22 11.06 1.04
N ASN A 87 -5.70 11.40 2.23
CA ASN A 87 -4.32 11.82 2.43
C ASN A 87 -3.57 10.73 3.19
N TYR A 88 -2.59 10.09 2.56
CA TYR A 88 -1.72 9.09 3.20
C TYR A 88 -0.62 9.77 4.03
N HIS A 89 -0.25 9.14 5.14
CA HIS A 89 0.84 9.58 6.02
C HIS A 89 2.16 8.87 5.71
#